data_AF-A0A9D7Z6H2-F1
#
_entry.id   AF-A0A9D7Z6H2-F1
#
_cell.length_a   1.000
_cell.length_b   1.000
_cell.length_c   1.000
_cell.angle_alpha   90.00
_cell.angle_beta   90.00
_cell.angle_gamma   90.00
#
_symmetry.space_group_name_H-M   'P 1'
#
loop_
_entity.id
_entity.type
_entity.pdbx_description
1 polymer ?
#
loop_
_entity_poly.entity_id
_entity_poly.type
_entity_poly.pdbx_seq_one_letter_code
_entity_poly.pdbx_strand_id
1 'polypeptide(L)'
;MARLKAACCAAPFLVSVALADQPRPTLPDGCLPEAGAVGQALEGTLRAAELRAGDGVCIARSIFICRRMAALPGDGVRQMRFWAVSEKPDRWQRRRGHLVDAATGAWTARDLVGIGEAIAAPALARPACFPALMQAERDARARELGIWKTERVRSAHRPRALASRIGRYTLVAGRVLAGETRSTLYLNFGRRWSRDFTATIAIKNGCIHSRRG
;
A
#
# COMPACT_ATOMS: atom_id res chain seq x y z
N MET A 1 -4.16 45.08 50.34
CA MET A 1 -3.16 45.33 49.28
C MET A 1 -3.50 44.47 48.07
N ALA A 2 -4.19 45.04 47.09
CA ALA A 2 -4.54 44.39 45.82
C ALA A 2 -3.36 44.53 44.85
N ARG A 3 -2.92 43.42 44.24
CA ARG A 3 -1.94 43.43 43.15
C ARG A 3 -2.67 43.29 41.82
N LEU A 4 -2.47 44.29 40.97
CA LEU A 4 -2.94 44.40 39.60
C LEU A 4 -1.76 44.13 38.64
N LYS A 5 -2.08 43.65 37.43
CA LYS A 5 -1.24 43.47 36.21
C LYS A 5 -0.43 42.16 36.16
N ALA A 6 -0.34 41.42 35.06
CA ALA A 6 -0.57 41.77 33.65
C ALA A 6 -1.23 40.62 32.88
N ALA A 7 -2.25 40.95 32.09
CA ALA A 7 -2.75 40.09 31.02
C ALA A 7 -1.69 40.04 29.91
N CYS A 8 -1.07 38.89 29.73
CA CYS A 8 -0.26 38.61 28.55
C CYS A 8 -1.25 38.22 27.44
N CYS A 9 -1.74 39.23 26.71
CA CYS A 9 -2.42 39.01 25.43
C CYS A 9 -1.42 38.39 24.45
N ALA A 10 -1.31 37.07 24.46
CA ALA A 10 -0.73 36.33 23.35
C ALA A 10 -1.70 36.50 22.18
N ALA A 11 -1.42 37.48 21.33
CA ALA A 11 -2.08 37.61 20.05
C ALA A 11 -1.94 36.26 19.31
N PRO A 12 -3.04 35.71 18.76
CA PRO A 12 -2.89 34.57 17.89
C PRO A 12 -2.07 35.07 16.69
N PHE A 13 -0.86 34.56 16.52
CA PHE A 13 -0.24 34.57 15.21
C PHE A 13 -1.16 33.74 14.33
N LEU A 14 -2.14 34.41 13.72
CA LEU A 14 -2.84 33.91 12.56
C LEU A 14 -1.80 33.84 11.46
N VAL A 15 -1.04 32.74 11.44
CA VAL A 15 -0.45 32.28 10.20
C VAL A 15 -1.65 32.00 9.31
N SER A 16 -2.02 33.01 8.53
CA SER A 16 -2.82 32.80 7.33
C SER A 16 -1.94 31.92 6.46
N VAL A 17 -2.04 30.60 6.64
CA VAL A 17 -1.71 29.66 5.58
C VAL A 17 -2.68 30.09 4.50
N ALA A 18 -2.17 30.87 3.54
CA ALA A 18 -2.82 31.02 2.26
C ALA A 18 -3.28 29.61 1.89
N LEU A 19 -4.55 29.45 1.52
CA LEU A 19 -4.99 28.29 0.77
C LEU A 19 -4.19 28.31 -0.53
N ALA A 20 -2.91 27.94 -0.44
CA ALA A 20 -2.09 27.61 -1.57
C ALA A 20 -2.91 26.59 -2.32
N ASP A 21 -3.14 26.86 -3.59
CA ASP A 21 -3.77 25.94 -4.52
C ASP A 21 -2.97 24.63 -4.44
N GLN A 22 -3.40 23.73 -3.56
CA GLN A 22 -2.63 22.53 -3.27
C GLN A 22 -2.77 21.63 -4.49
N PRO A 23 -1.66 21.11 -5.04
CA PRO A 23 -1.72 20.27 -6.21
C PRO A 23 -2.68 19.11 -5.96
N ARG A 24 -3.59 18.93 -6.92
CA ARG A 24 -4.60 17.88 -6.85
C ARG A 24 -3.87 16.53 -6.75
N PRO A 25 -4.21 15.68 -5.76
CA PRO A 25 -3.59 14.38 -5.65
C PRO A 25 -3.84 13.55 -6.92
N THR A 26 -2.82 12.83 -7.40
CA THR A 26 -2.97 11.87 -8.51
C THR A 26 -3.67 10.57 -8.09
N LEU A 27 -4.05 10.47 -6.82
CA LEU A 27 -4.81 9.36 -6.24
C LEU A 27 -6.23 9.34 -6.87
N PRO A 28 -6.73 8.19 -7.34
CA PRO A 28 -8.09 8.09 -7.90
C PRO A 28 -9.18 8.44 -6.89
N ASP A 29 -10.29 8.98 -7.38
CA ASP A 29 -11.50 9.19 -6.59
C ASP A 29 -12.01 7.85 -6.03
N GLY A 30 -12.51 7.86 -4.78
CA GLY A 30 -12.97 6.64 -4.08
C GLY A 30 -11.86 5.84 -3.39
N CYS A 31 -10.59 6.23 -3.54
CA CYS A 31 -9.52 5.66 -2.72
C CYS A 31 -9.65 5.99 -1.23
N LEU A 32 -10.28 7.12 -0.92
CA LEU A 32 -10.46 7.63 0.43
C LEU A 32 -11.91 7.41 0.87
N PRO A 33 -12.15 7.07 2.16
CA PRO A 33 -13.49 6.79 2.69
C PRO A 33 -14.45 7.97 2.49
N GLU A 34 -13.96 9.20 2.59
CA GLU A 34 -14.73 10.43 2.34
C GLU A 34 -14.17 11.18 1.11
N ALA A 35 -15.05 11.57 0.19
CA ALA A 35 -14.69 12.40 -0.94
C ALA A 35 -14.27 13.79 -0.43
N GLY A 36 -13.01 14.19 -0.70
CA GLY A 36 -12.48 15.47 -0.26
C GLY A 36 -11.89 15.49 1.16
N ALA A 37 -11.70 14.33 1.81
CA ALA A 37 -10.99 14.26 3.08
C ALA A 37 -9.66 15.02 3.00
N VAL A 38 -9.41 15.95 3.92
CA VAL A 38 -8.14 16.69 3.97
C VAL A 38 -7.09 15.75 4.59
N GLY A 39 -6.00 15.51 3.86
CA GLY A 39 -4.91 14.66 4.34
C GLY A 39 -4.17 15.34 5.50
N GLN A 40 -3.79 14.56 6.50
CA GLN A 40 -2.94 15.06 7.58
C GLN A 40 -1.59 15.50 7.00
N ALA A 41 -1.21 16.77 7.22
CA ALA A 41 0.12 17.24 6.87
C ALA A 41 1.16 16.55 7.77
N LEU A 42 2.14 15.89 7.14
CA LEU A 42 3.26 15.25 7.79
C LEU A 42 4.55 15.77 7.17
N GLU A 43 5.47 16.23 8.00
CA GLU A 43 6.85 16.48 7.59
C GLU A 43 7.76 15.42 8.20
N GLY A 44 8.60 14.82 7.37
CA GLY A 44 9.43 13.73 7.83
C GLY A 44 10.43 13.25 6.80
N THR A 45 11.23 12.27 7.20
CA THR A 45 12.16 11.59 6.29
C THR A 45 11.42 10.45 5.60
N LEU A 46 11.22 10.56 4.29
CA LEU A 46 10.72 9.47 3.46
C LEU A 46 11.89 8.54 3.13
N ARG A 47 11.71 7.25 3.41
CA ARG A 47 12.59 6.19 2.90
C ARG A 47 11.77 5.08 2.29
N ALA A 48 11.97 4.90 0.99
CA ALA A 48 11.18 4.00 0.13
C ALA A 48 9.67 4.25 0.24
N ALA A 49 8.99 3.55 1.14
CA ALA A 49 7.55 3.61 1.34
C ALA A 49 7.14 3.97 2.78
N GLU A 50 8.11 4.32 3.62
CA GLU A 50 7.91 4.69 5.02
C GLU A 50 8.33 6.14 5.24
N LEU A 51 7.36 7.00 5.60
CA LEU A 51 7.65 8.32 6.12
C LEU A 51 7.83 8.19 7.64
N ARG A 52 8.98 8.63 8.15
CA ARG A 52 9.18 8.86 9.59
C ARG A 52 8.96 10.35 9.84
N ALA A 53 7.82 10.69 10.43
CA ALA A 53 7.55 12.07 10.83
C ALA A 53 8.58 12.55 11.88
N GLY A 54 8.89 13.84 11.87
CA GLY A 54 9.84 14.45 12.81
C GLY A 54 9.43 14.34 14.28
N ASP A 55 8.13 14.09 14.55
CA ASP A 55 7.58 13.83 15.87
C ASP A 55 7.98 12.44 16.45
N GLY A 56 8.54 11.55 15.62
CA GLY A 56 8.92 10.19 16.00
C GLY A 56 7.76 9.21 16.17
N VAL A 57 6.51 9.63 15.92
CA VAL A 57 5.28 8.89 16.25
C VAL A 57 4.63 8.29 15.01
N CYS A 58 4.74 8.92 13.83
CA CYS A 58 4.07 8.43 12.62
C CYS A 58 5.02 7.68 11.67
N ILE A 59 4.85 6.34 11.59
CA ILE A 59 5.38 5.53 10.47
C ILE A 59 4.22 5.28 9.50
N ALA A 60 4.15 6.06 8.42
CA ALA A 60 3.17 5.87 7.36
C ALA A 60 3.71 4.86 6.34
N ARG A 61 3.10 3.67 6.25
CA ARG A 61 3.53 2.63 5.31
C ARG A 61 2.56 2.48 4.15
N SER A 62 3.11 2.56 2.93
CA SER A 62 2.35 2.35 1.70
C SER A 62 1.98 0.86 1.48
N ILE A 63 0.89 0.64 0.75
CA ILE A 63 0.13 -0.61 0.60
C ILE A 63 0.79 -1.60 -0.39
N PHE A 64 2.01 -2.06 -0.11
CA PHE A 64 2.76 -2.91 -1.03
C PHE A 64 3.66 -3.92 -0.33
N ILE A 65 3.97 -5.01 -1.03
CA ILE A 65 5.03 -5.94 -0.64
C ILE A 65 6.35 -5.37 -1.18
N CYS A 66 7.14 -4.73 -0.31
CA CYS A 66 8.46 -4.22 -0.67
C CYS A 66 9.51 -5.32 -0.41
N ARG A 67 10.32 -5.66 -1.42
CA ARG A 67 11.38 -6.68 -1.33
C ARG A 67 12.79 -6.06 -1.26
N ARG A 68 12.92 -4.73 -1.46
CA ARG A 68 14.20 -4.02 -1.44
C ARG A 68 14.06 -2.66 -0.75
N MET A 69 14.79 -2.48 0.36
CA MET A 69 14.90 -1.21 1.10
C MET A 69 16.10 -0.37 0.61
N ALA A 70 16.28 -0.24 -0.71
CA ALA A 70 17.31 0.65 -1.25
C ALA A 70 16.82 2.11 -1.16
N ALA A 71 17.75 3.07 -1.16
CA ALA A 71 17.39 4.47 -1.30
C ALA A 71 16.66 4.66 -2.65
N LEU A 72 15.46 5.23 -2.61
CA LEU A 72 14.63 5.42 -3.79
C LEU A 72 14.64 6.89 -4.26
N PRO A 73 14.38 7.16 -5.55
CA PRO A 73 14.21 8.52 -6.03
C PRO A 73 13.13 9.22 -5.20
N GLY A 74 13.51 10.32 -4.53
CA GLY A 74 12.61 11.06 -3.66
C GLY A 74 12.75 10.78 -2.16
N ASP A 75 13.66 9.89 -1.75
CA ASP A 75 14.06 9.78 -0.35
C ASP A 75 14.66 11.09 0.17
N GLY A 76 14.39 11.41 1.44
CA GLY A 76 14.81 12.67 2.06
C GLY A 76 13.72 13.31 2.89
N VAL A 77 13.97 14.54 3.38
CA VAL A 77 12.97 15.32 4.10
C VAL A 77 11.92 15.82 3.12
N ARG A 78 10.65 15.48 3.37
CA ARG A 78 9.52 15.78 2.50
C ARG A 78 8.32 16.23 3.31
N GLN A 79 7.55 17.16 2.73
CA GLN A 79 6.21 17.47 3.18
C GLN A 79 5.22 16.60 2.43
N MET A 80 4.47 15.80 3.18
CA MET A 80 3.52 14.82 2.66
C MET A 80 2.14 15.09 3.24
N ARG A 81 1.12 14.66 2.50
CA ARG A 81 -0.24 14.52 2.98
C ARG A 81 -0.53 13.04 3.18
N PHE A 82 -1.06 12.71 4.35
CA PHE A 82 -1.33 11.34 4.74
C PHE A 82 -2.82 11.10 4.98
N TRP A 83 -3.34 10.05 4.35
CA TRP A 83 -4.69 9.55 4.62
C TRP A 83 -4.62 8.15 5.18
N ALA A 84 -5.07 7.98 6.41
CA ALA A 84 -5.13 6.68 7.05
C ALA A 84 -6.17 5.79 6.34
N VAL A 85 -5.79 4.54 6.08
CA VAL A 85 -6.71 3.47 5.63
C VAL A 85 -7.18 2.63 6.81
N SER A 86 -6.50 2.71 7.95
CA SER A 86 -6.93 2.12 9.21
C SER A 86 -6.72 3.12 10.34
N GLU A 87 -7.70 3.21 11.24
CA GLU A 87 -7.65 4.07 12.42
C GLU A 87 -6.60 3.59 13.43
N LYS A 88 -6.43 2.27 13.58
CA LYS A 88 -5.53 1.69 14.57
C LYS A 88 -4.15 1.40 13.95
N PRO A 89 -3.05 1.86 14.59
CA PRO A 89 -1.71 1.43 14.23
C PRO A 89 -1.54 -0.10 14.34
N ASP A 90 -0.56 -0.65 13.64
CA ASP A 90 -0.17 -2.05 13.82
C ASP A 90 0.60 -2.27 15.15
N ARG A 91 0.99 -3.53 15.44
CA ARG A 91 1.77 -3.91 16.64
C ARG A 91 3.07 -3.10 16.81
N TRP A 92 3.60 -2.52 15.73
CA TRP A 92 4.80 -1.70 15.72
C TRP A 92 4.51 -0.20 15.62
N GLN A 93 3.29 0.22 15.99
CA GLN A 93 2.85 1.62 15.96
C GLN A 93 2.88 2.26 14.56
N ARG A 94 2.79 1.47 13.50
CA ARG A 94 2.74 1.98 12.12
C ARG A 94 1.32 2.27 11.70
N ARG A 95 1.08 3.45 11.13
CA ARG A 95 -0.21 3.85 10.54
C ARG A 95 -0.19 3.50 9.05
N ARG A 96 -1.14 2.70 8.58
CA ARG A 96 -1.25 2.35 7.16
C ARG A 96 -2.11 3.38 6.44
N GLY A 97 -1.65 3.81 5.28
CA GLY A 97 -2.37 4.83 4.53
C GLY A 97 -1.72 5.24 3.22
N HIS A 98 -2.35 6.21 2.56
CA HIS A 98 -1.86 6.82 1.34
C HIS A 98 -0.96 8.02 1.68
N LEU A 99 0.23 8.05 1.09
CA LEU A 99 1.14 9.19 1.12
C LEU A 99 1.10 9.89 -0.23
N VAL A 100 0.84 11.19 -0.21
CA VAL A 100 0.89 12.05 -1.39
C VAL A 100 1.84 13.20 -1.12
N ASP A 101 2.74 13.46 -2.05
CA ASP A 101 3.64 14.60 -1.96
C ASP A 101 2.87 15.93 -1.99
N ALA A 102 3.16 16.82 -1.03
CA ALA A 102 2.42 18.07 -0.88
C ALA A 102 2.72 19.09 -1.98
N ALA A 103 3.92 19.04 -2.60
CA ALA A 103 4.36 19.99 -3.61
C ALA A 103 3.95 19.61 -5.03
N THR A 104 3.79 18.31 -5.31
CA THR A 104 3.52 17.78 -6.65
C THR A 104 2.17 17.08 -6.77
N GLY A 105 1.55 16.68 -5.65
CA GLY A 105 0.36 15.84 -5.66
C GLY A 105 0.63 14.39 -6.06
N ALA A 106 1.90 13.99 -6.20
CA ALA A 106 2.30 12.65 -6.62
C ALA A 106 1.99 11.61 -5.55
N TRP A 107 1.37 10.50 -5.95
CA TRP A 107 0.98 9.41 -5.07
C TRP A 107 2.10 8.36 -4.95
N THR A 108 2.81 8.35 -3.82
CA THR A 108 4.03 7.54 -3.58
C THR A 108 3.82 6.06 -3.91
N ALA A 109 2.68 5.51 -3.54
CA ALA A 109 2.28 4.14 -3.85
C ALA A 109 2.37 3.79 -5.35
N ARG A 110 1.79 4.65 -6.21
CA ARG A 110 1.77 4.45 -7.66
C ARG A 110 3.15 4.64 -8.26
N ASP A 111 3.90 5.62 -7.78
CA ASP A 111 5.26 5.88 -8.26
C ASP A 111 6.18 4.69 -7.99
N LEU A 112 6.14 4.15 -6.78
CA LEU A 112 6.92 2.97 -6.38
C LEU A 112 6.57 1.72 -7.20
N VAL A 113 5.28 1.50 -7.44
CA VAL A 113 4.82 0.41 -8.30
C VAL A 113 5.27 0.63 -9.74
N GLY A 114 5.15 1.86 -10.25
CA GLY A 114 5.51 2.24 -11.61
C GLY A 114 7.01 2.11 -11.92
N ILE A 115 7.88 2.28 -10.92
CA ILE A 115 9.32 2.03 -11.06
C ILE A 115 9.72 0.58 -10.72
N GLY A 116 8.76 -0.28 -10.38
CA GLY A 116 8.99 -1.70 -10.09
C GLY A 116 9.67 -1.97 -8.74
N GLU A 117 9.61 -1.04 -7.77
CA GLU A 117 10.15 -1.24 -6.42
C GLU A 117 9.07 -1.74 -5.43
N ALA A 118 7.82 -1.86 -5.90
CA ALA A 118 6.66 -2.33 -5.15
C ALA A 118 5.70 -3.17 -6.01
N ILE A 119 4.95 -4.08 -5.36
CA ILE A 119 3.91 -4.94 -5.96
C ILE A 119 2.54 -4.55 -5.41
N ALA A 120 1.56 -4.30 -6.28
CA ALA A 120 0.22 -3.88 -5.88
C ALA A 120 -0.45 -4.94 -4.98
N ALA A 121 -0.89 -4.53 -3.78
CA ALA A 121 -1.48 -5.43 -2.80
C ALA A 121 -2.97 -5.09 -2.58
N PRO A 122 -3.91 -5.83 -3.21
CA PRO A 122 -5.34 -5.52 -3.12
C PRO A 122 -5.90 -5.64 -1.69
N ALA A 123 -5.29 -6.47 -0.83
CA ALA A 123 -5.73 -6.66 0.54
C ALA A 123 -5.53 -5.45 1.46
N LEU A 124 -4.78 -4.42 1.05
CA LEU A 124 -4.45 -3.29 1.93
C LEU A 124 -5.05 -1.96 1.47
N ALA A 125 -5.77 -1.91 0.33
CA ALA A 125 -6.40 -0.69 -0.20
C ALA A 125 -7.88 -0.93 -0.50
N ARG A 126 -8.66 0.16 -0.61
CA ARG A 126 -10.02 0.09 -1.14
C ARG A 126 -9.99 -0.39 -2.61
N PRO A 127 -11.00 -1.13 -3.08
CA PRO A 127 -11.06 -1.62 -4.45
C PRO A 127 -10.86 -0.54 -5.52
N ALA A 128 -11.36 0.68 -5.28
CA ALA A 128 -11.25 1.82 -6.20
C ALA A 128 -9.80 2.24 -6.51
N CYS A 129 -8.84 2.01 -5.60
CA CYS A 129 -7.44 2.32 -5.84
C CYS A 129 -6.73 1.34 -6.77
N PHE A 130 -7.25 0.12 -6.82
CA PHE A 130 -6.52 -1.01 -7.36
C PHE A 130 -6.29 -0.93 -8.88
N PRO A 131 -7.26 -0.46 -9.72
CA PRO A 131 -7.04 -0.34 -11.15
C PRO A 131 -5.82 0.50 -11.53
N ALA A 132 -5.61 1.65 -10.86
CA ALA A 132 -4.48 2.53 -11.13
C ALA A 132 -3.14 1.88 -10.77
N LEU A 133 -3.08 1.16 -9.64
CA LEU A 133 -1.89 0.43 -9.22
C LEU A 133 -1.59 -0.76 -10.14
N MET A 134 -2.62 -1.52 -10.54
CA MET A 134 -2.48 -2.62 -11.47
C MET A 134 -2.01 -2.17 -12.85
N GLN A 135 -2.44 -0.99 -13.30
CA GLN A 135 -1.93 -0.41 -14.54
C GLN A 135 -0.43 -0.09 -14.42
N ALA A 136 -0.04 0.65 -13.38
CA ALA A 136 1.37 0.98 -13.15
C ALA A 136 2.25 -0.27 -13.02
N GLU A 137 1.76 -1.33 -12.36
CA GLU A 137 2.51 -2.58 -12.21
C GLU A 137 2.65 -3.32 -13.55
N ARG A 138 1.61 -3.34 -14.38
CA ARG A 138 1.68 -3.92 -15.73
C ARG A 138 2.73 -3.21 -16.57
N ASP A 139 2.80 -1.89 -16.52
CA ASP A 139 3.78 -1.10 -17.26
C ASP A 139 5.20 -1.35 -16.75
N ALA A 140 5.39 -1.42 -15.42
CA ALA A 140 6.68 -1.75 -14.80
C ALA A 140 7.16 -3.17 -15.16
N ARG A 141 6.23 -4.14 -15.22
CA ARG A 141 6.51 -5.52 -15.67
C ARG A 141 6.93 -5.57 -17.13
N ALA A 142 6.18 -4.89 -18.00
CA ALA A 142 6.45 -4.87 -19.44
C ALA A 142 7.82 -4.23 -19.78
N ARG A 143 8.25 -3.27 -18.95
CA ARG A 143 9.53 -2.57 -19.08
C ARG A 143 10.67 -3.20 -18.27
N GLU A 144 10.43 -4.33 -17.59
CA GLU A 144 11.39 -5.01 -16.73
C GLU A 144 12.06 -4.07 -15.72
N LEU A 145 11.28 -3.24 -15.01
CA LEU A 145 11.80 -2.27 -14.03
C LEU A 145 11.96 -2.90 -12.64
N GLY A 146 12.91 -2.38 -11.85
CA GLY A 146 13.13 -2.77 -10.45
C GLY A 146 13.19 -4.29 -10.23
N ILE A 147 12.30 -4.82 -9.39
CA ILE A 147 12.18 -6.25 -9.06
C ILE A 147 11.91 -7.13 -10.29
N TRP A 148 11.27 -6.58 -11.34
CA TRP A 148 10.86 -7.30 -12.54
C TRP A 148 12.03 -7.69 -13.45
N LYS A 149 13.22 -7.09 -13.26
CA LYS A 149 14.47 -7.52 -13.93
C LYS A 149 14.83 -8.96 -13.62
N THR A 150 14.60 -9.37 -12.38
CA THR A 150 14.99 -10.70 -11.87
C THR A 150 13.79 -11.61 -11.66
N GLU A 151 12.64 -11.04 -11.29
CA GLU A 151 11.43 -11.80 -11.02
C GLU A 151 10.65 -12.03 -12.31
N ARG A 152 10.60 -13.29 -12.73
CA ARG A 152 9.86 -13.70 -13.93
C ARG A 152 8.52 -14.29 -13.53
N VAL A 153 7.43 -13.71 -14.04
CA VAL A 153 6.10 -14.30 -13.96
C VAL A 153 6.06 -15.55 -14.83
N ARG A 154 5.81 -16.70 -14.22
CA ARG A 154 5.74 -18.00 -14.90
C ARG A 154 4.29 -18.36 -15.21
N SER A 155 4.07 -19.01 -16.35
CA SER A 155 2.72 -19.50 -16.69
C SER A 155 2.38 -20.73 -15.85
N ALA A 156 1.20 -20.72 -15.24
CA ALA A 156 0.63 -21.86 -14.52
C ALA A 156 0.40 -23.09 -15.43
N HIS A 157 0.25 -22.86 -16.73
CA HIS A 157 0.03 -23.91 -17.75
C HIS A 157 1.32 -24.65 -18.13
N ARG A 158 2.46 -24.36 -17.48
CA ARG A 158 3.75 -25.05 -17.68
C ARG A 158 4.23 -25.72 -16.38
N PRO A 159 3.50 -26.72 -15.86
CA PRO A 159 3.79 -27.33 -14.55
C PRO A 159 5.21 -27.92 -14.46
N ARG A 160 5.74 -28.51 -15.54
CA ARG A 160 7.13 -29.01 -15.59
C ARG A 160 8.18 -27.92 -15.33
N ALA A 161 7.96 -26.71 -15.85
CA ALA A 161 8.87 -25.59 -15.59
C ALA A 161 8.77 -25.11 -14.13
N LEU A 162 7.60 -25.21 -13.52
CA LEU A 162 7.36 -24.87 -12.12
C LEU A 162 7.96 -25.89 -11.14
N ALA A 163 8.07 -27.17 -11.53
CA ALA A 163 8.69 -28.21 -10.69
C ALA A 163 10.13 -27.85 -10.28
N SER A 164 10.90 -27.20 -11.16
CA SER A 164 12.26 -26.70 -10.86
C SER A 164 12.32 -25.57 -9.82
N ARG A 165 11.16 -25.09 -9.35
CA ARG A 165 11.00 -23.96 -8.43
C ARG A 165 10.38 -24.34 -7.09
N ILE A 166 10.16 -25.63 -6.84
CA ILE A 166 9.67 -26.10 -5.54
C ILE A 166 10.60 -25.59 -4.43
N GLY A 167 10.00 -25.10 -3.34
CA GLY A 167 10.72 -24.50 -2.22
C GLY A 167 11.20 -23.05 -2.44
N ARG A 168 10.95 -22.45 -3.61
CA ARG A 168 11.33 -21.06 -3.91
C ARG A 168 10.10 -20.18 -4.09
N TYR A 169 10.19 -18.94 -3.62
CA TYR A 169 9.20 -17.92 -3.98
C TYR A 169 9.15 -17.75 -5.50
N THR A 170 7.96 -17.89 -6.08
CA THR A 170 7.75 -17.86 -7.53
C THR A 170 6.43 -17.18 -7.85
N LEU A 171 6.46 -16.21 -8.75
CA LEU A 171 5.26 -15.58 -9.29
C LEU A 171 4.69 -16.43 -10.41
N VAL A 172 3.43 -16.85 -10.25
CA VAL A 172 2.72 -17.69 -11.22
C VAL A 172 1.45 -16.99 -11.68
N ALA A 173 1.24 -16.93 -13.00
CA ALA A 173 0.05 -16.35 -13.60
C ALA A 173 -0.69 -17.39 -14.45
N GLY A 174 -2.01 -17.36 -14.35
CA GLY A 174 -2.91 -18.20 -15.15
C GLY A 174 -4.36 -17.96 -14.76
N ARG A 175 -5.27 -18.61 -15.48
CA ARG A 175 -6.70 -18.56 -15.14
C ARG A 175 -6.94 -19.47 -13.94
N VAL A 176 -7.61 -18.95 -12.92
CA VAL A 176 -7.92 -19.70 -11.71
C VAL A 176 -9.32 -20.32 -11.82
N LEU A 177 -9.41 -21.59 -11.47
CA LEU A 177 -10.62 -22.33 -11.14
C LEU A 177 -10.58 -22.58 -9.63
N ALA A 178 -11.53 -22.00 -8.90
CA ALA A 178 -11.59 -22.18 -7.46
C ALA A 178 -12.28 -23.49 -7.10
N GLY A 179 -11.75 -24.19 -6.10
CA GLY A 179 -12.43 -25.25 -5.37
C GLY A 179 -12.20 -25.04 -3.88
N GLU A 180 -13.18 -25.35 -3.04
CA GLU A 180 -13.09 -25.08 -1.60
C GLU A 180 -13.53 -26.31 -0.80
N THR A 181 -12.85 -26.54 0.32
CA THR A 181 -13.31 -27.42 1.40
C THR A 181 -13.37 -26.63 2.71
N ARG A 182 -13.94 -27.23 3.76
CA ARG A 182 -14.12 -26.58 5.07
C ARG A 182 -12.84 -25.98 5.67
N SER A 183 -11.66 -26.48 5.32
CA SER A 183 -10.38 -26.02 5.89
C SER A 183 -9.42 -25.46 4.85
N THR A 184 -9.73 -25.58 3.56
CA THR A 184 -8.73 -25.40 2.49
C THR A 184 -9.35 -24.81 1.24
N LEU A 185 -8.80 -23.68 0.80
CA LEU A 185 -9.10 -23.08 -0.49
C LEU A 185 -8.07 -23.55 -1.53
N TYR A 186 -8.54 -24.20 -2.58
CA TYR A 186 -7.75 -24.65 -3.71
C TYR A 186 -7.90 -23.67 -4.88
N LEU A 187 -6.78 -23.09 -5.29
CA LEU A 187 -6.67 -22.29 -6.50
C LEU A 187 -6.08 -23.18 -7.59
N ASN A 188 -6.95 -23.83 -8.36
CA ASN A 188 -6.54 -24.70 -9.47
C ASN A 188 -6.30 -23.85 -10.72
N PHE A 189 -5.21 -24.08 -11.44
CA PHE A 189 -4.92 -23.38 -12.70
C PHE A 189 -5.18 -24.23 -13.95
N GLY A 190 -5.79 -25.39 -13.75
CA GLY A 190 -6.25 -26.28 -14.80
C GLY A 190 -7.37 -27.20 -14.30
N ARG A 191 -7.93 -28.02 -15.19
CA ARG A 191 -9.09 -28.87 -14.88
C ARG A 191 -8.72 -30.13 -14.10
N ARG A 192 -7.46 -30.59 -14.18
CA ARG A 192 -6.98 -31.80 -13.49
C ARG A 192 -5.91 -31.43 -12.47
N TRP A 193 -6.30 -31.38 -11.20
CA TRP A 193 -5.42 -31.08 -10.07
C TRP A 193 -4.18 -31.99 -9.98
N SER A 194 -4.23 -33.23 -10.46
CA SER A 194 -3.10 -34.17 -10.39
C SER A 194 -1.99 -33.92 -11.42
N ARG A 195 -2.25 -33.09 -12.43
CA ARG A 195 -1.30 -32.79 -13.53
C ARG A 195 -1.05 -31.30 -13.70
N ASP A 196 -2.02 -30.49 -13.32
CA ASP A 196 -1.98 -29.04 -13.43
C ASP A 196 -1.43 -28.40 -12.15
N PHE A 197 -1.03 -27.13 -12.24
CA PHE A 197 -0.57 -26.39 -11.06
C PHE A 197 -1.77 -26.02 -10.17
N THR A 198 -1.66 -26.33 -8.87
CA THR A 198 -2.64 -25.95 -7.85
C THR A 198 -1.92 -25.28 -6.69
N ALA A 199 -2.44 -24.12 -6.26
CA ALA A 199 -2.01 -23.46 -5.04
C ALA A 199 -3.06 -23.67 -3.94
N THR A 200 -2.60 -23.87 -2.71
CA THR A 200 -3.46 -24.21 -1.58
C THR A 200 -3.33 -23.14 -0.49
N ILE A 201 -4.45 -22.63 -0.01
CA ILE A 201 -4.52 -21.67 1.08
C ILE A 201 -5.26 -22.31 2.24
N ALA A 202 -4.60 -22.45 3.39
CA ALA A 202 -5.26 -22.91 4.61
C ALA A 202 -6.21 -21.82 5.13
N ILE A 203 -7.48 -22.15 5.30
CA ILE A 203 -8.46 -21.24 5.87
C ILE A 203 -8.26 -21.24 7.39
N LYS A 204 -7.70 -20.16 7.93
CA LYS A 204 -7.65 -19.95 9.38
C LYS A 204 -9.04 -19.52 9.85
N ASN A 205 -9.72 -20.40 10.57
CA ASN A 205 -11.00 -20.12 11.23
C ASN A 205 -10.80 -19.12 12.37
N GLY A 206 -10.79 -17.82 12.06
CA GLY A 206 -11.04 -16.76 13.03
C GLY A 206 -12.54 -16.61 13.19
N CYS A 207 -13.09 -17.15 14.28
CA CYS A 207 -14.50 -17.17 14.71
C CYS A 207 -15.50 -16.35 13.87
N ILE A 208 -16.22 -17.03 12.96
CA ILE A 208 -17.55 -16.59 12.51
C ILE A 208 -18.54 -17.17 13.51
N HIS A 209 -19.10 -16.31 14.37
CA HIS A 209 -20.14 -16.66 15.31
C HIS A 209 -21.41 -17.06 14.51
N SER A 210 -21.71 -18.36 14.47
CA SER A 210 -22.97 -18.83 13.89
C SER A 210 -24.11 -18.46 14.84
N ARG A 211 -24.91 -17.45 14.49
CA ARG A 211 -26.31 -17.44 14.93
C ARG A 211 -27.07 -18.35 13.99
N ARG A 212 -27.34 -19.58 14.44
CA ARG A 212 -28.50 -20.33 13.96
C ARG A 212 -29.72 -19.79 14.72
N GLY A 213 -30.81 -19.56 13.99
CA GLY A 213 -32.13 -19.32 14.56
C GLY A 213 -32.68 -20.57 15.24
#